data_AF-A0A5C6G642-F1
#
_entry.id   AF-A0A5C6G642-F1
#
_cell.length_a   1.000
_cell.length_b   1.000
_cell.length_c   1.000
_cell.angle_alpha   90.00
_cell.angle_beta   90.00
_cell.angle_gamma   90.00
#
_symmetry.space_group_name_H-M   'P 1'
#
loop_
_entity.id
_entity.type
_entity.pdbx_description
1 polymer ?
#
loop_
_entity_poly.entity_id
_entity_poly.type
_entity_poly.pdbx_seq_one_letter_code
_entity_poly.pdbx_strand_id
1 'polypeptide(L)' 'MENQLNEPKEITVTDFSDFKTTPLRLVGKDGMVYWKDCPSVTLAREKEDHGKMINLRTGEMRLAKDYVLILIGDGGLGKQ' A
#
# COMPACT_ATOMS: atom_id res chain seq x y z
N MET A 1 27.39 17.21 23.74
CA MET A 1 26.07 16.76 23.26
C MET A 1 26.17 16.73 21.76
N GLU A 2 26.44 15.56 21.18
CA GLU A 2 26.69 15.44 19.74
C GLU A 2 25.39 15.25 18.96
N ASN A 3 25.33 15.94 17.83
CA ASN A 3 24.20 16.05 16.93
C ASN A 3 23.82 14.67 16.37
N GLN A 4 22.57 14.26 16.56
CA GLN A 4 21.96 13.19 15.77
C GLN A 4 21.70 13.74 14.37
N LEU A 5 22.62 13.46 13.44
CA LEU A 5 22.34 13.57 12.01
C LEU A 5 21.20 12.60 11.69
N ASN A 6 20.01 13.13 11.42
CA ASN A 6 18.93 12.35 10.80
C ASN A 6 19.44 11.88 9.44
N GLU A 7 19.67 10.57 9.31
CA GLU A 7 19.96 9.95 8.02
C GLU A 7 18.82 10.25 7.04
N PRO A 8 19.12 10.52 5.76
CA PRO A 8 18.07 10.71 4.77
C PRO A 8 17.28 9.40 4.66
N LYS A 9 16.03 9.41 5.15
CA LYS A 9 15.07 8.35 4.83
C LYS A 9 14.93 8.34 3.32
N GLU A 10 15.42 7.28 2.69
CA GLU A 10 15.21 7.02 1.28
C GLU A 10 13.71 6.97 1.02
N ILE A 11 13.18 8.03 0.41
CA ILE A 11 11.76 8.08 0.03
C ILE A 11 11.63 7.25 -1.24
N THR A 12 11.20 6.00 -1.09
CA THR A 12 10.82 5.17 -2.24
C THR A 12 9.51 5.72 -2.82
N VAL A 13 9.63 6.65 -3.76
CA VAL A 13 8.52 7.09 -4.59
C VAL A 13 8.17 5.93 -5.51
N THR A 14 7.00 5.32 -5.29
CA THR A 14 6.51 4.27 -6.18
C THR A 14 5.91 4.94 -7.42
N ASP A 15 6.59 4.82 -8.55
CA ASP A 15 6.05 5.24 -9.85
C ASP A 15 5.02 4.21 -10.32
N PHE A 16 3.84 4.69 -10.70
CA PHE A 16 2.72 3.85 -11.14
C PHE A 16 2.44 3.95 -12.65
N SER A 17 3.27 4.67 -13.40
CA SER A 17 3.06 4.94 -14.83
C SER A 17 3.10 3.68 -15.72
N ASP A 18 3.82 2.63 -15.30
CA ASP A 18 3.98 1.37 -16.06
C ASP A 18 2.86 0.34 -15.82
N PHE A 19 1.96 0.56 -14.87
CA PHE A 19 0.90 -0.41 -14.57
C PHE A 19 -0.32 -0.22 -15.47
N LYS A 20 -0.68 -1.28 -16.20
CA LYS A 20 -1.77 -1.28 -17.20
C LYS A 20 -3.18 -1.03 -16.66
N THR A 21 -3.36 -0.97 -15.35
CA THR A 21 -4.67 -0.80 -14.68
C THR A 21 -4.61 0.34 -13.69
N THR A 22 -5.71 1.10 -13.57
CA THR A 22 -5.86 2.10 -12.51
C THR A 22 -5.74 1.44 -11.12
N PRO A 23 -4.96 2.01 -10.19
CA PRO A 23 -4.84 1.50 -8.82
C PRO A 23 -6.20 1.47 -8.11
N LEU A 24 -6.59 0.32 -7.55
CA LEU A 24 -7.69 0.27 -6.58
C LEU A 24 -7.16 0.71 -5.22
N ARG A 25 -7.88 1.61 -4.56
CA ARG A 25 -7.59 2.08 -3.20
C ARG A 25 -8.67 1.59 -2.23
N LEU A 26 -8.27 0.84 -1.20
CA LEU A 26 -9.12 0.45 -0.08
C LEU A 26 -8.75 1.26 1.15
N VAL A 27 -9.68 2.02 1.69
CA VAL A 27 -9.48 2.79 2.93
C VAL A 27 -9.88 1.93 4.12
N GLY A 28 -9.02 1.85 5.13
CA GLY A 28 -9.21 1.05 6.32
C GLY A 28 -10.40 1.50 7.16
N LYS A 29 -11.24 0.53 7.53
CA LYS A 29 -12.43 0.73 8.36
C LYS A 29 -12.46 -0.26 9.53
N ASP A 30 -11.28 -0.75 9.95
CA ASP A 30 -11.09 -1.87 10.90
C ASP A 30 -11.68 -3.21 10.43
N GLY A 31 -11.98 -3.34 9.14
CA GLY A 31 -12.54 -4.53 8.50
C GLY A 31 -11.48 -5.43 7.85
N MET A 32 -11.94 -6.59 7.39
CA MET A 32 -11.10 -7.51 6.61
C MET A 32 -11.09 -7.09 5.14
N VAL A 33 -9.93 -7.17 4.51
CA VAL A 33 -9.75 -6.99 3.07
C VAL A 33 -9.10 -8.22 2.49
N TYR A 34 -9.52 -8.57 1.27
CA TYR A 34 -9.03 -9.72 0.52
C TYR A 34 -8.62 -9.26 -0.87
N TRP A 35 -7.51 -9.79 -1.37
CA TRP A 35 -7.05 -9.55 -2.73
C TRP A 35 -6.45 -10.81 -3.32
N LYS A 36 -6.49 -10.90 -4.65
CA LYS A 36 -5.99 -12.05 -5.40
C LYS A 36 -5.40 -11.55 -6.71
N ASP A 37 -4.32 -12.18 -7.17
CA ASP A 37 -3.72 -11.87 -8.48
C ASP A 37 -3.34 -10.39 -8.66
N CYS A 38 -2.86 -9.75 -7.59
CA CYS A 38 -2.33 -8.38 -7.61
C CYS A 38 -0.80 -8.41 -7.84
N PRO A 39 -0.29 -8.03 -9.02
CA PRO A 39 1.14 -7.83 -9.27
C PRO A 39 1.88 -6.99 -8.24
N SER A 40 1.21 -5.98 -7.66
CA SER A 40 1.78 -5.13 -6.62
C SER A 40 0.72 -4.73 -5.61
N VAL A 41 1.11 -4.75 -4.34
CA VAL A 41 0.29 -4.36 -3.19
C VAL A 41 1.11 -3.45 -2.30
N THR A 42 0.59 -2.25 -2.00
CA THR A 42 1.25 -1.28 -1.14
C THR A 42 0.32 -0.92 0.01
N LEU A 43 0.83 -1.00 1.24
CA LEU A 43 0.15 -0.52 2.44
C LEU A 43 0.72 0.84 2.83
N ALA A 44 -0.11 1.87 2.81
CA ALA A 44 0.25 3.22 3.23
C ALA A 44 -0.59 3.64 4.44
N ARG A 45 -0.13 4.65 5.18
CA ARG A 45 -0.95 5.33 6.17
C ARG A 45 -1.63 6.54 5.55
N GLU A 46 -2.85 6.82 5.94
CA GLU A 46 -3.58 8.01 5.56
C GLU A 46 -2.79 9.24 6.05
N LYS A 47 -2.45 10.15 5.13
CA LYS A 47 -1.60 11.35 5.33
C LYS A 47 -0.09 11.10 5.42
N GLU A 48 0.39 9.90 5.13
CA GLU A 48 1.82 9.67 4.89
C GLU A 48 2.09 9.58 3.38
N ASP A 49 3.13 10.27 2.92
CA ASP A 49 3.55 10.25 1.50
C ASP A 49 4.27 8.93 1.12
N HIS A 50 4.44 8.01 2.07
CA HIS A 50 5.15 6.76 1.89
C HIS A 50 4.30 5.56 2.29
N GLY A 51 4.50 4.45 1.58
CA GLY A 51 3.86 3.17 1.85
C GLY A 51 4.88 2.04 1.81
N LYS A 52 4.59 0.97 2.54
CA LYS A 52 5.37 -0.27 2.52
C LYS A 52 4.81 -1.17 1.42
N MET A 53 5.65 -1.54 0.46
CA MET A 53 5.32 -2.60 -0.49
C MET A 53 5.21 -3.93 0.26
N ILE A 54 4.12 -4.63 0.03
CA ILE A 54 3.86 -5.97 0.56
C ILE A 54 3.95 -6.92 -0.64
N ASN A 55 4.99 -7.76 -0.66
CA ASN A 55 5.21 -8.68 -1.77
C ASN A 55 4.30 -9.92 -1.63
N LEU A 56 3.02 -9.74 -1.93
CA LEU A 56 2.01 -10.80 -1.89
C LEU A 56 1.06 -10.67 -3.07
N ARG A 57 1.11 -11.65 -3.98
CA ARG A 57 0.18 -11.75 -5.12
C ARG A 57 -1.28 -11.95 -4.68
N THR A 58 -1.48 -12.65 -3.58
CA THR A 58 -2.79 -12.94 -2.98
C THR A 58 -2.65 -12.80 -1.46
N GLY A 59 -3.68 -12.31 -0.78
CA GLY A 59 -3.65 -12.20 0.66
C GLY A 59 -4.95 -11.71 1.26
N GLU A 60 -4.96 -11.75 2.59
CA GLU A 60 -6.01 -11.20 3.43
C GLU A 60 -5.36 -10.45 4.59
N MET A 61 -5.96 -9.33 5.00
CA MET A 61 -5.52 -8.64 6.20
C MET A 61 -6.66 -7.86 6.84
N ARG A 62 -6.52 -7.57 8.13
CA ARG A 62 -7.35 -6.54 8.78
C ARG A 62 -6.76 -5.17 8.44
N LEU A 63 -7.53 -4.34 7.75
CA LEU A 63 -7.11 -3.00 7.38
C LEU A 63 -7.63 -2.00 8.42
N ALA A 64 -6.74 -1.66 9.37
CA ALA A 64 -7.03 -0.71 10.44
C ALA A 64 -7.40 0.68 9.91
N LYS A 65 -8.14 1.45 10.71
CA LYS A 65 -8.36 2.88 10.46
C LYS A 65 -7.02 3.60 10.24
N ASP A 66 -7.05 4.60 9.37
CA ASP A 66 -5.89 5.37 8.91
C ASP A 66 -4.90 4.59 8.04
N TYR A 67 -5.23 3.40 7.54
CA TYR A 67 -4.42 2.72 6.53
C TYR A 67 -5.14 2.67 5.19
N VAL A 68 -4.36 2.71 4.10
CA VAL A 68 -4.83 2.55 2.73
C VAL A 68 -4.07 1.41 2.08
N LEU A 69 -4.80 0.46 1.51
CA LEU A 69 -4.22 -0.58 0.68
C LEU A 69 -4.38 -0.20 -0.79
N ILE A 70 -3.28 -0.15 -1.52
CA ILE A 70 -3.24 0.15 -2.96
C ILE A 70 -2.96 -1.17 -3.68
N LEU A 71 -3.88 -1.58 -4.53
CA LEU A 71 -3.83 -2.81 -5.31
C LEU A 71 -3.62 -2.48 -6.78
N ILE A 72 -2.66 -3.14 -7.41
CA ILE A 72 -2.29 -2.95 -8.81
C ILE A 72 -2.48 -4.24 -9.59
N GLY A 73 -3.16 -4.15 -10.74
CA GLY A 73 -3.48 -5.24 -11.67
C GLY A 73 -4.96 -5.60 -11.69
N ASP A 74 -5.35 -6.51 -12.58
CA ASP A 74 -6.75 -6.96 -12.79
C ASP A 74 -7.38 -7.57 -11.52
N GLY A 75 -6.55 -8.02 -10.60
CA GLY A 75 -6.90 -8.55 -9.28
C GLY A 75 -7.34 -7.53 -8.24
N GLY A 76 -7.34 -6.22 -8.58
CA GLY A 76 -7.84 -5.12 -7.77
C GLY A 76 -9.37 -5.15 -7.57
N LEU A 77 -9.94 -6.32 -7.26
CA LEU A 77 -11.30 -6.51 -6.79
C LEU A 77 -11.25 -6.78 -5.28
N GLY A 78 -10.90 -5.74 -4.52
CA GLY A 78 -11.00 -5.80 -3.08
C GLY A 78 -12.47 -5.86 -2.66
N LYS A 79 -12.87 -6.91 -1.95
CA LYS A 79 -14.14 -6.91 -1.20
C LYS A 79 -13.84 -6.45 0.23
N GLN A 80 -14.59 -5.44 0.68
CA GLN A 80 -14.65 -4.96 2.07
C GLN A 80 -15.98 -5.40 2.69
#